data_AF-A0A0D6LIP4-F1
#
_entry.id   AF-A0A0D6LIP4-F1
#
_cell.length_a   1.000
_cell.length_b   1.000
_cell.length_c   1.000
_cell.angle_alpha   90.00
_cell.angle_beta   90.00
_cell.angle_gamma   90.00
#
_symmetry.space_group_name_H-M   'P 1'
#
loop_
_entity.id
_entity.type
_entity.pdbx_description
1 polymer ?
#
loop_
_entity_poly.entity_id
_entity_poly.type
_entity_poly.pdbx_seq_one_letter_code
_entity_poly.pdbx_strand_id
1 'polypeptide(L)'
;MADILSGGIAGIGFSWKSGPAMTELEMATLDWLVDVLALPEHFKALKNESNSLFSWMASTELGKTVKGILTKVRQNTIEEEDSGIICPYYHDPAVFEKLVAYCSDQAHSSVEKGAMLCGVKLRKLKTTLDPELKNYNVTKEVLEGAIKEDRARGLIPFILIATMGTTSSCSIDRLDSLGAICEREHIWLHVDAAYAGSFLACPEFRYMSKGMEFADSFNFNAHKALLVNFDCSPMWLKDGTTAAKYFNVDPVYLKHEHQAVASDYRKSDIFPDNKEEFQWLPPEYKPPCYCDCPHTNT
;
A
#
# COMPACT_ATOMS: atom_id res chain seq x y z
N MET A 1 -22.60 -16.24 -4.45
CA MET A 1 -23.90 -15.59 -4.76
C MET A 1 -23.70 -14.14 -5.18
N ALA A 2 -23.09 -13.28 -4.34
CA ALA A 2 -22.78 -11.90 -4.72
C ALA A 2 -21.91 -11.81 -6.00
N ASP A 3 -20.92 -12.68 -6.12
CA ASP A 3 -20.03 -12.73 -7.29
C ASP A 3 -20.76 -13.09 -8.60
N ILE A 4 -21.74 -14.01 -8.54
CA ILE A 4 -22.59 -14.36 -9.70
C ILE A 4 -23.43 -13.15 -10.13
N LEU A 5 -23.95 -12.38 -9.17
CA LEU A 5 -24.69 -11.15 -9.47
C LEU A 5 -23.77 -10.09 -10.08
N SER A 6 -22.57 -9.89 -9.51
CA SER A 6 -21.58 -8.95 -10.02
C SER A 6 -21.18 -9.28 -11.46
N GLY A 7 -20.82 -10.54 -11.72
CA GLY A 7 -20.49 -11.02 -13.07
C GLY A 7 -21.66 -10.96 -14.04
N GLY A 8 -22.91 -11.09 -13.56
CA GLY A 8 -24.11 -10.91 -14.38
C GLY A 8 -24.39 -9.44 -14.75
N ILE A 9 -24.07 -8.50 -13.86
CA ILE A 9 -24.19 -7.05 -14.12
C ILE A 9 -23.07 -6.59 -15.06
N ALA A 10 -21.85 -7.13 -14.91
CA ALA A 10 -20.66 -6.78 -15.69
C ALA A 10 -20.42 -5.26 -15.75
N GLY A 11 -20.67 -4.56 -14.63
CA GLY A 11 -20.52 -3.12 -14.51
C GLY A 11 -19.05 -2.72 -14.29
N ILE A 12 -18.62 -1.63 -14.92
CA ILE A 12 -17.25 -1.12 -14.77
C ILE A 12 -17.25 0.16 -13.92
N GLY A 13 -16.66 0.08 -12.73
CA GLY A 13 -16.70 1.12 -11.69
C GLY A 13 -15.51 2.08 -11.64
N PHE A 14 -14.89 2.44 -12.77
CA PHE A 14 -13.70 3.31 -12.78
C PHE A 14 -13.99 4.77 -12.36
N SER A 15 -15.24 5.22 -12.51
CA SER A 15 -15.70 6.55 -12.07
C SER A 15 -17.03 6.40 -11.35
N TRP A 16 -17.36 7.36 -10.48
CA TRP A 16 -18.68 7.34 -9.84
C TRP A 16 -19.80 7.35 -10.88
N LYS A 17 -19.65 8.10 -11.99
CA LYS A 17 -20.67 8.15 -13.06
C LYS A 17 -20.88 6.80 -13.75
N SER A 18 -19.85 5.96 -13.89
CA SER A 18 -19.96 4.66 -14.55
C SER A 18 -20.57 3.59 -13.65
N GLY A 19 -20.53 3.77 -12.32
CA GLY A 19 -21.15 2.86 -11.37
C GLY A 19 -21.40 3.45 -9.99
N PRO A 20 -22.39 4.35 -9.83
CA PRO A 20 -22.63 5.04 -8.56
C PRO A 20 -22.85 4.05 -7.40
N ALA A 21 -23.71 3.04 -7.62
CA ALA A 21 -24.01 2.03 -6.63
C ALA A 21 -22.79 1.16 -6.27
N MET A 22 -21.90 0.89 -7.23
CA MET A 22 -20.67 0.13 -6.95
C MET A 22 -19.71 0.94 -6.08
N THR A 23 -19.50 2.22 -6.42
CA THR A 23 -18.66 3.11 -5.64
C THR A 23 -19.20 3.33 -4.23
N GLU A 24 -20.49 3.65 -4.09
CA GLU A 24 -21.11 3.93 -2.79
C GLU A 24 -21.17 2.67 -1.90
N LEU A 25 -21.47 1.50 -2.48
CA LEU A 25 -21.47 0.24 -1.75
C LEU A 25 -20.06 -0.14 -1.28
N GLU A 26 -19.04 0.08 -2.12
CA GLU A 26 -17.64 -0.14 -1.75
C GLU A 26 -17.23 0.78 -0.60
N MET A 27 -17.51 2.09 -0.68
CA MET A 27 -17.22 3.06 0.39
C MET A 27 -17.90 2.66 1.71
N ALA A 28 -19.19 2.33 1.68
CA ALA A 28 -19.93 1.95 2.88
C ALA A 28 -19.40 0.64 3.48
N THR A 29 -19.08 -0.35 2.65
CA THR A 29 -18.55 -1.64 3.11
C THR A 29 -17.15 -1.50 3.69
N LEU A 30 -16.30 -0.64 3.10
CA LEU A 30 -14.97 -0.33 3.65
C LEU A 30 -15.06 0.35 5.01
N ASP A 31 -16.00 1.28 5.22
CA ASP A 31 -16.23 1.90 6.52
C ASP A 31 -16.76 0.87 7.56
N TRP A 32 -17.65 -0.05 7.15
CA TRP A 32 -18.07 -1.16 8.02
C TRP A 32 -16.92 -2.07 8.40
N LEU A 33 -15.98 -2.34 7.48
CA LEU A 33 -14.79 -3.13 7.78
C LEU A 33 -13.87 -2.41 8.77
N VAL A 34 -13.74 -1.09 8.71
CA VAL A 34 -13.03 -0.31 9.73
C VAL A 34 -13.63 -0.56 11.12
N ASP A 35 -14.96 -0.55 11.23
CA ASP A 35 -15.67 -0.82 12.48
C ASP A 35 -15.51 -2.26 12.97
N VAL A 36 -15.71 -3.25 12.09
CA VAL A 36 -15.60 -4.67 12.42
C VAL A 36 -14.19 -5.02 12.91
N LEU A 37 -13.17 -4.52 12.22
CA LEU A 37 -11.77 -4.77 12.54
C LEU A 37 -11.24 -3.86 13.67
N ALA A 38 -12.07 -2.94 14.18
CA ALA A 38 -11.68 -1.91 15.15
C ALA A 38 -10.41 -1.15 14.76
N LEU A 39 -10.34 -0.75 13.49
CA LEU A 39 -9.28 0.08 12.96
C LEU A 39 -9.48 1.54 13.42
N PRO A 40 -8.41 2.36 13.44
CA PRO A 40 -8.52 3.78 13.72
C PRO A 40 -9.53 4.51 12.82
N GLU A 41 -10.31 5.41 13.41
CA GLU A 41 -11.35 6.19 12.71
C GLU A 41 -10.83 7.01 11.51
N HIS A 42 -9.53 7.33 11.48
CA HIS A 42 -8.93 8.08 10.36
C HIS A 42 -8.88 7.29 9.04
N PHE A 43 -9.13 5.97 9.08
CA PHE A 43 -9.26 5.16 7.88
C PHE A 43 -10.66 5.22 7.24
N LYS A 44 -11.67 5.80 7.92
CA LYS A 44 -13.00 5.96 7.33
C LYS A 44 -13.00 7.00 6.22
N ALA A 45 -13.66 6.69 5.11
CA ALA A 45 -13.72 7.55 3.93
C ALA A 45 -14.44 8.88 4.21
N LEU A 46 -15.45 8.88 5.08
CA LEU A 46 -16.39 9.99 5.29
C LEU A 46 -15.87 11.15 6.19
N LYS A 47 -14.64 11.09 6.70
CA LYS A 47 -14.12 12.08 7.68
C LYS A 47 -12.87 12.86 7.28
N ASN A 48 -12.19 12.50 6.19
CA ASN A 48 -10.90 13.11 5.88
C ASN A 48 -11.03 14.37 5.00
N GLU A 49 -11.20 15.53 5.64
CA GLU A 49 -10.75 16.81 5.06
C GLU A 49 -9.20 16.81 5.05
N SER A 50 -8.60 16.60 3.89
CA SER A 50 -7.17 16.32 3.75
C SER A 50 -6.25 17.49 4.13
N ASN A 51 -5.17 17.18 4.85
CA ASN A 51 -3.97 18.02 4.88
C ASN A 51 -3.17 17.81 3.59
N SER A 52 -2.99 18.85 2.78
CA SER A 52 -2.31 18.72 1.49
C SER A 52 -0.86 18.22 1.62
N LEU A 53 -0.43 17.34 0.72
CA LEU A 53 0.96 16.93 0.49
C LEU A 53 1.97 18.08 0.48
N PHE A 54 1.63 19.22 -0.12
CA PHE A 54 2.54 20.37 -0.16
C PHE A 54 2.81 20.94 1.24
N SER A 55 1.86 20.79 2.18
CA SER A 55 2.08 21.07 3.60
C SER A 55 3.05 20.07 4.23
N TRP A 56 2.92 18.77 3.93
CA TRP A 56 3.81 17.72 4.44
C TRP A 56 5.23 17.80 3.86
N MET A 57 5.38 18.02 2.55
CA MET A 57 6.69 18.18 1.88
C MET A 57 7.42 19.45 2.31
N ALA A 58 6.70 20.51 2.67
CA ALA A 58 7.30 21.76 3.14
C ALA A 58 7.69 21.73 4.62
N SER A 59 7.00 20.93 5.44
CA SER A 59 7.17 20.90 6.90
C SER A 59 8.13 19.82 7.40
N THR A 60 8.32 18.72 6.66
CA THR A 60 9.18 17.60 7.08
C THR A 60 10.60 17.68 6.51
N GLU A 61 11.60 17.22 7.27
CA GLU A 61 13.00 17.14 6.83
C GLU A 61 13.19 16.18 5.63
N LEU A 62 12.35 15.13 5.55
CA LEU A 62 12.27 14.25 4.39
C LEU A 62 11.82 15.02 3.14
N GLY A 63 10.73 15.79 3.24
CA GLY A 63 10.22 16.62 2.16
C GLY A 63 11.24 17.66 1.67
N LYS A 64 11.98 18.28 2.59
CA LYS A 64 13.10 19.19 2.25
C LYS A 64 14.25 18.47 1.53
N THR A 65 14.58 17.25 1.93
CA THR A 65 15.63 16.44 1.30
C THR A 65 15.23 16.00 -0.10
N VAL A 66 14.01 15.47 -0.27
CA VAL A 66 13.44 15.10 -1.58
C VAL A 66 13.37 16.32 -2.48
N LYS A 67 12.87 17.46 -1.98
CA LYS A 67 12.87 18.74 -2.72
C LYS A 67 14.28 19.19 -3.09
N GLY A 68 15.26 19.02 -2.21
CA GLY A 68 16.65 19.36 -2.45
C GLY A 68 17.30 18.50 -3.53
N ILE A 69 17.01 17.19 -3.54
CA ILE A 69 17.44 16.28 -4.60
C ILE A 69 16.76 16.66 -5.92
N LEU A 70 15.44 16.83 -5.93
CA LEU A 70 14.69 17.28 -7.11
C LEU A 70 15.23 18.61 -7.66
N THR A 71 15.62 19.54 -6.78
CA THR A 71 16.19 20.83 -7.19
C THR A 71 17.59 20.66 -7.80
N LYS A 72 18.43 19.78 -7.23
CA LYS A 72 19.76 19.48 -7.76
C LYS A 72 19.71 18.73 -9.09
N VAL A 73 18.79 17.77 -9.22
CA VAL A 73 18.60 17.07 -10.48
C VAL A 73 18.05 18.03 -11.51
N ARG A 74 17.05 18.85 -11.17
CA ARG A 74 16.57 19.92 -12.04
C ARG A 74 17.69 20.83 -12.53
N GLN A 75 18.62 21.25 -11.66
CA GLN A 75 19.79 22.05 -12.04
C GLN A 75 20.73 21.31 -13.01
N ASN A 76 20.84 19.99 -12.90
CA ASN A 76 21.58 19.13 -13.83
C ASN A 76 20.80 18.81 -15.13
N THR A 77 19.47 18.92 -15.14
CA THR A 77 18.61 18.65 -16.32
C THR A 77 18.28 19.91 -17.14
N ILE A 78 18.69 21.12 -16.72
CA ILE A 78 18.49 22.36 -17.52
C ILE A 78 19.31 22.34 -18.83
N GLU A 79 20.18 21.34 -19.04
CA GLU A 79 20.90 21.16 -20.30
C GLU A 79 20.22 20.20 -21.31
N GLU A 80 19.07 19.60 -21.02
CA GLU A 80 18.36 18.79 -22.02
C GLU A 80 17.43 19.64 -22.90
N GLU A 81 17.99 20.02 -24.05
CA GLU A 81 17.32 20.60 -25.22
C GLU A 81 16.14 19.75 -25.72
N ASP A 82 15.06 20.45 -26.08
CA ASP A 82 14.02 20.15 -27.09
C ASP A 82 13.96 18.73 -27.69
N SER A 83 13.67 17.71 -26.87
CA SER A 83 13.47 16.33 -27.35
C SER A 83 12.01 16.00 -27.66
N GLY A 84 11.06 16.92 -27.43
CA GLY A 84 9.63 16.65 -27.52
C GLY A 84 9.11 15.64 -26.49
N ILE A 85 9.96 15.20 -25.53
CA ILE A 85 9.60 14.25 -24.48
C ILE A 85 9.04 15.01 -23.27
N ILE A 86 7.74 14.83 -23.01
CA ILE A 86 7.10 15.36 -21.80
C ILE A 86 7.31 14.34 -20.68
N CYS A 87 8.35 14.52 -19.86
CA CYS A 87 8.51 13.76 -18.63
C CYS A 87 7.85 14.54 -17.46
N PRO A 88 6.83 13.99 -16.78
CA PRO A 88 6.28 14.65 -15.60
C PRO A 88 7.36 14.82 -14.52
N TYR A 89 7.38 15.98 -13.87
CA TYR A 89 8.39 16.44 -12.90
C TYR A 89 8.71 15.47 -11.73
N TYR A 90 7.91 14.43 -11.52
CA TYR A 90 8.00 13.49 -10.40
C TYR A 90 8.67 12.15 -10.76
N HIS A 91 9.00 11.89 -12.04
CA HIS A 91 9.57 10.62 -12.52
C HIS A 91 11.09 10.66 -12.74
N ASP A 92 11.82 11.36 -11.87
CA ASP A 92 13.27 11.44 -11.96
C ASP A 92 13.94 10.20 -11.33
N PRO A 93 14.60 9.33 -12.13
CA PRO A 93 15.22 8.09 -11.64
C PRO A 93 16.29 8.32 -10.56
N ALA A 94 16.96 9.48 -10.57
CA ALA A 94 18.02 9.79 -9.62
C ALA A 94 17.49 9.92 -8.18
N VAL A 95 16.21 10.30 -8.01
CA VAL A 95 15.55 10.32 -6.70
C VAL A 95 15.33 8.89 -6.19
N PHE A 96 14.82 8.00 -7.04
CA PHE A 96 14.53 6.61 -6.68
C PHE A 96 15.79 5.85 -6.26
N GLU A 97 16.95 6.17 -6.83
CA GLU A 97 18.24 5.58 -6.44
C GLU A 97 18.62 5.87 -4.97
N LYS A 98 18.14 6.99 -4.41
CA LYS A 98 18.41 7.36 -3.01
C LYS A 98 17.39 6.78 -2.03
N LEU A 99 16.23 6.32 -2.49
CA LEU A 99 15.19 5.80 -1.64
C LEU A 99 15.54 4.39 -1.13
N VAL A 100 15.31 4.16 0.17
CA VAL A 100 15.41 2.84 0.80
C VAL A 100 14.13 2.50 1.59
N ALA A 101 13.53 1.37 1.23
CA ALA A 101 12.41 0.75 1.90
C ALA A 101 12.91 -0.30 2.92
N TYR A 102 12.16 -0.50 3.99
CA TYR A 102 12.41 -1.50 5.01
C TYR A 102 11.30 -2.51 5.11
N CYS A 103 11.65 -3.75 5.37
CA CYS A 103 10.71 -4.79 5.81
C CYS A 103 11.44 -5.82 6.68
N SER A 104 10.69 -6.64 7.40
CA SER A 104 11.21 -7.81 8.11
C SER A 104 11.83 -8.84 7.15
N ASP A 105 12.84 -9.61 7.59
CA ASP A 105 13.33 -10.78 6.85
C ASP A 105 12.29 -11.93 6.75
N GLN A 106 11.18 -11.82 7.49
CA GLN A 106 10.01 -12.69 7.41
C GLN A 106 8.87 -12.11 6.54
N ALA A 107 9.06 -10.92 5.96
CA ALA A 107 8.06 -10.28 5.12
C ALA A 107 7.75 -11.12 3.87
N HIS A 108 6.51 -11.02 3.37
CA HIS A 108 6.09 -11.77 2.20
C HIS A 108 6.86 -11.34 0.94
N SER A 109 7.04 -12.27 0.00
CA SER A 109 7.76 -12.03 -1.26
C SER A 109 7.17 -10.90 -2.13
N SER A 110 5.91 -10.51 -1.90
CA SER A 110 5.28 -9.36 -2.57
C SER A 110 5.99 -8.05 -2.27
N VAL A 111 6.59 -7.89 -1.09
CA VAL A 111 7.32 -6.67 -0.72
C VAL A 111 8.57 -6.51 -1.58
N GLU A 112 9.30 -7.61 -1.79
CA GLU A 112 10.48 -7.63 -2.65
C GLU A 112 10.12 -7.38 -4.12
N LYS A 113 9.05 -8.00 -4.62
CA LYS A 113 8.53 -7.73 -5.96
C LYS A 113 8.06 -6.28 -6.11
N GLY A 114 7.39 -5.71 -5.10
CA GLY A 114 6.96 -4.32 -5.09
C GLY A 114 8.13 -3.35 -5.16
N ALA A 115 9.19 -3.59 -4.38
CA ALA A 115 10.40 -2.79 -4.46
C ALA A 115 11.09 -2.87 -5.83
N MET A 116 11.13 -4.07 -6.44
CA MET A 116 11.65 -4.26 -7.79
C MET A 116 10.86 -3.48 -8.84
N LEU A 117 9.52 -3.53 -8.78
CA LEU A 117 8.64 -2.80 -9.70
C LEU A 117 8.77 -1.28 -9.53
N CYS A 118 8.92 -0.80 -8.29
CA CYS A 118 9.08 0.62 -8.00
C CYS A 118 10.51 1.13 -8.24
N GLY A 119 11.48 0.26 -8.53
CA GLY A 119 12.88 0.65 -8.76
C GLY A 119 13.59 1.23 -7.53
N VAL A 120 13.18 0.83 -6.31
CA VAL A 120 13.74 1.34 -5.04
C VAL A 120 14.61 0.29 -4.35
N LYS A 121 15.54 0.74 -3.49
CA LYS A 121 16.32 -0.20 -2.66
C LYS A 121 15.42 -0.78 -1.57
N LEU A 122 15.52 -2.09 -1.32
CA LEU A 122 14.87 -2.76 -0.20
C LEU A 122 15.93 -3.31 0.75
N ARG A 123 15.83 -2.97 2.03
CA ARG A 123 16.66 -3.54 3.10
C ARG A 123 15.80 -4.41 4.01
N LYS A 124 16.04 -5.72 3.95
CA LYS A 124 15.43 -6.70 4.86
C LYS A 124 16.11 -6.61 6.24
N LEU A 125 15.31 -6.31 7.26
CA LEU A 125 15.73 -6.16 8.64
C LEU A 125 15.70 -7.53 9.33
N LYS A 126 16.78 -7.87 10.04
CA LYS A 126 16.88 -9.15 10.72
C LYS A 126 15.88 -9.21 11.88
N THR A 127 15.06 -10.27 11.91
CA THR A 127 14.17 -10.52 13.04
C THR A 127 14.89 -11.20 14.20
N THR A 128 14.35 -10.98 15.40
CA THR A 128 14.74 -11.69 16.62
C THR A 128 13.53 -12.36 17.25
N LEU A 129 13.76 -13.36 18.11
CA LEU A 129 12.68 -13.99 18.87
C LEU A 129 12.22 -13.05 19.98
N ASP A 130 10.98 -12.57 19.89
CA ASP A 130 10.34 -11.76 20.91
C ASP A 130 10.06 -12.59 22.16
N PRO A 131 10.49 -12.17 23.36
CA PRO A 131 10.31 -12.96 24.58
C PRO A 131 8.85 -12.97 25.09
N GLU A 132 8.05 -11.96 24.75
CA GLU A 132 6.65 -11.81 25.18
C GLU A 132 5.71 -12.57 24.25
N LEU A 133 5.75 -12.26 22.95
CA LEU A 133 4.90 -12.88 21.92
C LEU A 133 5.43 -14.22 21.42
N LYS A 134 6.69 -14.57 21.75
CA LYS A 134 7.36 -15.81 21.29
C LYS A 134 7.32 -15.97 19.77
N ASN A 135 7.45 -14.86 19.05
CA ASN A 135 7.39 -14.80 17.59
C ASN A 135 8.62 -14.08 17.01
N TYR A 136 8.80 -14.14 15.69
CA TYR A 136 9.89 -13.43 15.03
C TYR A 136 9.46 -12.01 14.66
N ASN A 137 10.11 -11.00 15.21
CA ASN A 137 9.82 -9.60 14.88
C ASN A 137 11.08 -8.74 14.73
N VAL A 138 10.92 -7.60 14.06
CA VAL A 138 11.95 -6.56 14.02
C VAL A 138 11.89 -5.74 15.30
N THR A 139 13.04 -5.57 15.98
CA THR A 139 13.12 -4.72 17.18
C THR A 139 13.36 -3.26 16.82
N LYS A 140 13.07 -2.37 17.78
CA LYS A 140 13.34 -0.94 17.65
C LYS A 140 14.81 -0.64 17.36
N GLU A 141 15.74 -1.35 18.01
CA GLU A 141 17.18 -1.14 17.85
C GLU A 141 17.65 -1.47 16.44
N VAL A 142 17.08 -2.53 15.84
CA VAL A 142 17.39 -2.93 14.46
C VAL A 142 16.93 -1.86 13.48
N LEU A 143 15.70 -1.33 13.65
CA LEU A 143 15.17 -0.28 12.78
C LEU A 143 15.95 1.04 12.94
N GLU A 144 16.18 1.51 14.16
CA GLU A 144 16.91 2.76 14.42
C GLU A 144 18.36 2.68 13.92
N GLY A 145 19.02 1.53 14.13
CA GLY A 145 20.36 1.27 13.60
C GLY A 145 20.39 1.32 12.07
N ALA A 146 19.43 0.66 11.41
CA ALA A 146 19.32 0.67 9.96
C ALA A 146 19.10 2.08 9.39
N ILE A 147 18.18 2.86 9.98
CA ILE A 147 17.89 4.25 9.60
C ILE A 147 19.16 5.10 9.71
N LYS A 148 19.89 5.01 10.83
CA LYS A 148 21.11 5.78 11.06
C LYS A 148 22.20 5.46 10.05
N GLU A 149 22.43 4.18 9.78
CA GLU A 149 23.41 3.72 8.79
C GLU A 149 23.06 4.15 7.38
N ASP A 150 21.79 4.03 6.98
CA ASP A 150 21.34 4.39 5.64
C ASP A 150 21.41 5.90 5.41
N ARG A 151 21.01 6.71 6.40
CA ARG A 151 21.20 8.16 6.36
C ARG A 151 22.66 8.56 6.27
N ALA A 152 23.56 7.88 7.01
CA ALA A 152 25.00 8.12 6.92
C ALA A 152 25.58 7.79 5.53
N ARG A 153 24.94 6.87 4.78
CA ARG A 153 25.27 6.56 3.37
C ARG A 153 24.62 7.51 2.37
N GLY A 154 23.90 8.54 2.83
CA GLY A 154 23.16 9.47 1.98
C GLY A 154 21.91 8.86 1.32
N LEU A 155 21.39 7.75 1.86
CA LEU A 155 20.10 7.18 1.48
C LEU A 155 18.97 7.87 2.26
N ILE A 156 17.77 7.73 1.72
CA ILE A 156 16.54 8.31 2.24
C ILE A 156 15.60 7.17 2.63
N PRO A 157 15.54 6.83 3.93
CA PRO A 157 14.47 6.02 4.48
C PRO A 157 13.11 6.66 4.18
N PHE A 158 12.20 5.92 3.56
CA PHE A 158 10.89 6.48 3.19
C PHE A 158 9.69 5.60 3.54
N ILE A 159 9.86 4.27 3.62
CA ILE A 159 8.78 3.36 4.00
C ILE A 159 9.29 2.19 4.84
N LEU A 160 8.52 1.83 5.87
CA LEU A 160 8.58 0.55 6.56
C LEU A 160 7.31 -0.23 6.26
N ILE A 161 7.48 -1.45 5.75
CA ILE A 161 6.41 -2.43 5.61
C ILE A 161 6.47 -3.37 6.81
N ALA A 162 5.64 -3.10 7.81
CA ALA A 162 5.48 -3.94 9.00
C ALA A 162 4.46 -5.04 8.71
N THR A 163 4.77 -6.29 9.08
CA THR A 163 3.90 -7.43 8.78
C THR A 163 3.15 -7.87 10.04
N MET A 164 1.82 -7.96 9.95
CA MET A 164 0.95 -8.56 10.95
C MET A 164 0.47 -9.92 10.43
N GLY A 165 1.14 -10.98 10.85
CA GLY A 165 0.88 -12.35 10.36
C GLY A 165 1.76 -12.71 9.17
N THR A 166 3.06 -12.89 9.42
CA THR A 166 4.03 -13.36 8.42
C THR A 166 3.66 -14.72 7.85
N THR A 167 4.03 -14.98 6.60
CA THR A 167 3.58 -16.18 5.89
C THR A 167 4.06 -17.49 6.54
N SER A 168 5.30 -17.54 7.01
CA SER A 168 5.92 -18.77 7.49
C SER A 168 5.51 -19.17 8.91
N SER A 169 5.33 -18.18 9.80
CA SER A 169 5.17 -18.42 11.24
C SER A 169 4.06 -17.61 11.88
N CYS A 170 3.24 -16.91 11.07
CA CYS A 170 2.20 -15.99 11.54
C CYS A 170 2.72 -15.01 12.62
N SER A 171 3.96 -14.57 12.47
CA SER A 171 4.59 -13.62 13.39
C SER A 171 4.14 -12.19 13.11
N ILE A 172 4.31 -11.31 14.10
CA ILE A 172 3.70 -9.98 14.13
C ILE A 172 4.79 -8.99 14.54
N ASP A 173 5.01 -7.99 13.69
CA ASP A 173 5.85 -6.85 14.01
C ASP A 173 5.13 -5.90 14.99
N ARG A 174 5.88 -5.37 15.96
CA ARG A 174 5.34 -4.55 17.06
C ARG A 174 5.11 -3.10 16.63
N LEU A 175 3.91 -2.82 16.10
CA LEU A 175 3.54 -1.49 15.58
C LEU A 175 3.66 -0.39 16.64
N ASP A 176 3.37 -0.68 17.91
CA ASP A 176 3.51 0.27 19.02
C ASP A 176 4.96 0.77 19.19
N SER A 177 5.94 -0.09 18.92
CA SER A 177 7.37 0.27 19.00
C SER A 177 7.91 0.86 17.68
N LEU A 178 7.53 0.26 16.54
CA LEU A 178 8.06 0.65 15.23
C LEU A 178 7.37 1.91 14.69
N GLY A 179 6.07 2.07 14.96
CA GLY A 179 5.28 3.21 14.51
C GLY A 179 5.73 4.54 15.12
N ALA A 180 6.06 4.56 16.41
CA ALA A 180 6.61 5.74 17.06
C ALA A 180 7.95 6.20 16.43
N ILE A 181 8.78 5.24 15.97
CA ILE A 181 10.00 5.56 15.22
C ILE A 181 9.64 6.11 13.84
N CYS A 182 8.72 5.45 13.12
CA CYS A 182 8.31 5.89 11.79
C CYS A 182 7.76 7.32 11.82
N GLU A 183 6.91 7.66 12.79
CA GLU A 183 6.37 9.01 12.97
C GLU A 183 7.48 10.03 13.26
N ARG A 184 8.38 9.73 14.21
CA ARG A 184 9.51 10.60 14.59
C ARG A 184 10.48 10.82 13.44
N GLU A 185 10.76 9.77 12.67
CA GLU A 185 11.73 9.78 11.57
C GLU A 185 11.11 10.19 10.22
N HIS A 186 9.80 10.45 10.20
CA HIS A 186 8.99 10.76 9.01
C HIS A 186 9.07 9.69 7.92
N ILE A 187 8.96 8.43 8.31
CA ILE A 187 8.95 7.26 7.41
C ILE A 187 7.51 6.76 7.32
N TRP A 188 7.03 6.48 6.11
CA TRP A 188 5.70 5.92 5.90
C TRP A 188 5.58 4.53 6.54
N LEU A 189 4.55 4.31 7.35
CA LEU A 189 4.25 3.00 7.91
C LEU A 189 3.13 2.32 7.12
N HIS A 190 3.48 1.26 6.39
CA HIS A 190 2.51 0.35 5.79
C HIS A 190 2.40 -0.93 6.61
N VAL A 191 1.16 -1.32 6.94
CA VAL A 191 0.87 -2.56 7.66
C VAL A 191 0.30 -3.60 6.71
N ASP A 192 1.10 -4.63 6.42
CA ASP A 192 0.66 -5.82 5.69
C ASP A 192 0.05 -6.82 6.67
N ALA A 193 -1.27 -6.89 6.68
CA ALA A 193 -2.03 -7.84 7.50
C ALA A 193 -2.76 -8.87 6.63
N ALA A 194 -2.23 -9.23 5.45
CA ALA A 194 -2.93 -10.03 4.45
C ALA A 194 -3.69 -11.23 5.03
N TYR A 195 -3.06 -12.02 5.91
CA TYR A 195 -3.72 -13.14 6.58
C TYR A 195 -4.36 -12.73 7.92
N ALA A 196 -3.55 -12.20 8.86
CA ALA A 196 -4.01 -12.05 10.24
C ALA A 196 -4.98 -10.87 10.46
N GLY A 197 -5.11 -9.95 9.50
CA GLY A 197 -6.02 -8.80 9.60
C GLY A 197 -7.48 -9.21 9.82
N SER A 198 -7.92 -10.33 9.23
CA SER A 198 -9.29 -10.82 9.41
C SER A 198 -9.60 -11.18 10.88
N PHE A 199 -8.60 -11.61 11.66
CA PHE A 199 -8.80 -11.97 13.06
C PHE A 199 -9.08 -10.78 13.97
N LEU A 200 -8.79 -9.55 13.53
CA LEU A 200 -9.15 -8.34 14.29
C LEU A 200 -10.68 -8.16 14.47
N ALA A 201 -11.48 -8.88 13.67
CA ALA A 201 -12.92 -9.00 13.87
C ALA A 201 -13.26 -9.59 15.25
N CYS A 202 -12.40 -10.46 15.82
CA CYS A 202 -12.58 -11.01 17.15
C CYS A 202 -11.83 -10.14 18.18
N PRO A 203 -12.50 -9.61 19.22
CA PRO A 203 -11.89 -8.72 20.21
C PRO A 203 -10.62 -9.28 20.88
N GLU A 204 -10.56 -10.59 21.11
CA GLU A 204 -9.44 -11.29 21.74
C GLU A 204 -8.14 -11.28 20.91
N PHE A 205 -8.20 -11.00 19.61
CA PHE A 205 -7.03 -10.88 18.74
C PHE A 205 -6.63 -9.43 18.46
N ARG A 206 -7.37 -8.44 18.96
CA ARG A 206 -7.07 -7.01 18.72
C ARG A 206 -5.79 -6.52 19.38
N TYR A 207 -5.17 -7.30 20.27
CA TYR A 207 -3.84 -6.99 20.79
C TYR A 207 -2.78 -6.87 19.66
N MET A 208 -3.01 -7.55 18.53
CA MET A 208 -2.11 -7.52 17.37
C MET A 208 -2.05 -6.14 16.69
N SER A 209 -3.12 -5.36 16.77
CA SER A 209 -3.21 -4.02 16.16
C SER A 209 -2.80 -2.89 17.10
N LYS A 210 -2.16 -3.21 18.24
CA LYS A 210 -1.63 -2.18 19.16
C LYS A 210 -0.56 -1.34 18.44
N GLY A 211 -0.81 -0.03 18.29
CA GLY A 211 0.04 0.87 17.51
C GLY A 211 -0.46 1.15 16.08
N MET A 212 -1.64 0.65 15.70
CA MET A 212 -2.24 0.91 14.38
C MET A 212 -2.50 2.40 14.13
N GLU A 213 -2.62 3.22 15.16
CA GLU A 213 -2.77 4.67 15.05
C GLU A 213 -1.61 5.37 14.32
N PHE A 214 -0.43 4.75 14.30
CA PHE A 214 0.74 5.23 13.57
C PHE A 214 0.75 4.84 12.09
N ALA A 215 -0.11 3.90 11.66
CA ALA A 215 -0.11 3.41 10.28
C ALA A 215 -0.61 4.48 9.32
N ASP A 216 0.14 4.70 8.23
CA ASP A 216 -0.28 5.55 7.11
C ASP A 216 -1.10 4.77 6.10
N SER A 217 -0.93 3.44 6.07
CA SER A 217 -1.72 2.53 5.24
C SER A 217 -1.82 1.14 5.85
N PHE A 218 -2.92 0.45 5.54
CA PHE A 218 -3.21 -0.89 6.04
C PHE A 218 -3.86 -1.71 4.93
N ASN A 219 -3.47 -2.97 4.76
CA ASN A 219 -4.19 -3.91 3.91
C ASN A 219 -4.42 -5.25 4.60
N PHE A 220 -5.51 -5.93 4.23
CA PHE A 220 -5.67 -7.35 4.51
C PHE A 220 -6.44 -8.04 3.37
N ASN A 221 -6.43 -9.37 3.34
CA ASN A 221 -7.15 -10.14 2.33
C ASN A 221 -8.40 -10.78 2.94
N ALA A 222 -9.57 -10.24 2.61
CA ALA A 222 -10.83 -10.83 3.01
C ALA A 222 -11.00 -12.25 2.44
N HIS A 223 -10.37 -12.52 1.29
CA HIS A 223 -10.38 -13.84 0.66
C HIS A 223 -9.52 -14.90 1.33
N LYS A 224 -8.77 -14.56 2.40
CA LYS A 224 -7.97 -15.54 3.15
C LYS A 224 -8.73 -16.12 4.34
N ALA A 225 -9.12 -15.27 5.29
CA ALA A 225 -9.67 -15.71 6.57
C ALA A 225 -11.03 -15.07 6.91
N LEU A 226 -11.63 -14.31 5.98
CA LEU A 226 -12.94 -13.67 6.15
C LEU A 226 -14.05 -14.31 5.29
N LEU A 227 -13.79 -15.50 4.72
CA LEU A 227 -14.75 -16.30 3.95
C LEU A 227 -15.32 -15.61 2.69
N VAL A 228 -14.62 -14.60 2.16
CA VAL A 228 -14.90 -14.04 0.84
C VAL A 228 -14.20 -14.90 -0.21
N ASN A 229 -14.78 -15.12 -1.38
CA ASN A 229 -14.07 -15.81 -2.45
C ASN A 229 -12.92 -14.95 -2.99
N PHE A 230 -11.92 -15.61 -3.58
CA PHE A 230 -10.87 -14.88 -4.29
C PHE A 230 -11.46 -14.22 -5.55
N ASP A 231 -11.09 -12.97 -5.88
CA ASP A 231 -10.22 -12.03 -5.17
C ASP A 231 -10.98 -10.98 -4.33
N CYS A 232 -10.37 -10.57 -3.21
CA CYS A 232 -10.88 -9.46 -2.38
C CYS A 232 -9.80 -9.03 -1.38
N SER A 233 -9.15 -7.89 -1.64
CA SER A 233 -8.04 -7.35 -0.83
C SER A 233 -8.22 -5.86 -0.56
N PRO A 234 -9.04 -5.50 0.44
CA PRO A 234 -9.20 -4.13 0.86
C PRO A 234 -7.90 -3.48 1.34
N MET A 235 -7.71 -2.21 1.00
CA MET A 235 -6.60 -1.38 1.44
C MET A 235 -7.11 -0.01 1.86
N TRP A 236 -6.55 0.52 2.94
CA TRP A 236 -6.85 1.85 3.46
C TRP A 236 -5.61 2.72 3.49
N LEU A 237 -5.84 4.01 3.29
CA LEU A 237 -4.84 5.06 3.35
C LEU A 237 -5.33 6.12 4.35
N LYS A 238 -4.45 6.55 5.25
CA LYS A 238 -4.74 7.61 6.22
C LYS A 238 -5.03 8.95 5.53
N ASP A 239 -4.36 9.24 4.42
CA ASP A 239 -4.67 10.37 3.53
C ASP A 239 -4.86 9.91 2.08
N GLY A 240 -6.05 9.33 1.83
CA GLY A 240 -6.44 8.90 0.49
C GLY A 240 -6.55 10.04 -0.53
N THR A 241 -6.82 11.27 -0.08
CA THR A 241 -6.94 12.43 -0.98
C THR A 241 -5.59 12.84 -1.54
N THR A 242 -4.54 12.82 -0.71
CA THR A 242 -3.18 13.08 -1.17
C THR A 242 -2.67 11.95 -2.06
N ALA A 243 -2.88 10.69 -1.67
CA ALA A 243 -2.51 9.55 -2.51
C ALA A 243 -3.17 9.63 -3.89
N ALA A 244 -4.45 10.04 -3.94
CA ALA A 244 -5.19 10.14 -5.18
C ALA A 244 -4.60 11.13 -6.19
N LYS A 245 -3.87 12.15 -5.73
CA LYS A 245 -3.22 13.14 -6.60
C LYS A 245 -2.07 12.53 -7.41
N TYR A 246 -1.44 11.48 -6.91
CA TYR A 246 -0.28 10.86 -7.56
C TYR A 246 -0.66 9.93 -8.71
N PHE A 247 -1.84 9.31 -8.65
CA PHE A 247 -2.36 8.48 -9.74
C PHE A 247 -3.37 9.22 -10.62
N ASN A 248 -3.60 10.52 -10.36
CA ASN A 248 -4.56 11.28 -11.14
C ASN A 248 -4.03 11.61 -12.55
N VAL A 249 -4.52 10.86 -13.53
CA VAL A 249 -4.45 11.20 -14.95
C VAL A 249 -5.85 11.66 -15.37
N ASP A 250 -5.99 12.92 -15.83
CA ASP A 250 -7.29 13.54 -16.13
C ASP A 250 -7.47 13.83 -17.63
N PRO A 251 -7.61 12.78 -18.47
CA PRO A 251 -7.87 12.98 -19.89
C PRO A 251 -9.31 13.46 -20.11
N VAL A 252 -9.51 14.24 -21.18
CA VAL A 252 -10.80 14.90 -21.47
C VAL A 252 -11.98 13.90 -21.53
N TYR A 253 -11.75 12.66 -21.99
CA TYR A 253 -12.78 11.63 -22.15
C TYR A 253 -13.22 10.96 -20.84
N LEU A 254 -12.55 11.18 -19.72
CA LEU A 254 -12.94 10.66 -18.39
C LEU A 254 -13.62 11.72 -17.52
N LYS A 255 -13.87 12.92 -18.06
CA LYS A 255 -14.49 14.03 -17.31
C LYS A 255 -15.99 13.82 -17.14
N HIS A 256 -16.47 14.16 -15.94
CA HIS A 256 -17.90 14.22 -15.65
C HIS A 256 -18.24 15.35 -14.69
N GLU A 257 -19.51 15.77 -14.72
CA GLU A 257 -20.08 16.88 -13.94
C GLU A 257 -19.97 16.70 -12.42
N HIS A 258 -19.89 15.46 -11.92
CA HIS A 258 -19.77 15.15 -10.48
C HIS A 258 -18.34 15.03 -9.92
N GLN A 259 -17.29 15.31 -10.69
CA GLN A 259 -15.89 15.08 -10.27
C GLN A 259 -15.45 15.88 -9.03
N ALA A 260 -16.15 16.98 -8.71
CA ALA A 260 -15.83 17.83 -7.56
C ALA A 260 -16.35 17.28 -6.21
N VAL A 261 -17.30 16.35 -6.25
CA VAL A 261 -18.04 15.87 -5.07
C VAL A 261 -18.06 14.34 -4.95
N ALA A 262 -17.80 13.61 -6.04
CA ALA A 262 -17.81 12.16 -6.06
C ALA A 262 -16.39 11.56 -6.08
N SER A 263 -16.23 10.42 -5.41
CA SER A 263 -14.98 9.67 -5.36
C SER A 263 -14.78 8.86 -6.65
N ASP A 264 -13.66 9.09 -7.33
CA ASP A 264 -13.23 8.33 -8.50
C ASP A 264 -12.11 7.36 -8.12
N TYR A 265 -12.40 6.06 -8.01
CA TYR A 265 -11.41 5.06 -7.60
C TYR A 265 -10.24 4.90 -8.57
N ARG A 266 -10.40 5.27 -9.86
CA ARG A 266 -9.28 5.36 -10.82
C ARG A 266 -8.13 6.25 -10.37
N LYS A 267 -8.40 7.20 -9.46
CA LYS A 267 -7.37 8.09 -8.94
C LYS A 267 -6.58 7.44 -7.80
N SER A 268 -6.97 6.27 -7.32
CA SER A 268 -6.38 5.60 -6.16
C SER A 268 -5.83 4.21 -6.46
N ASP A 269 -5.96 3.74 -7.70
CA ASP A 269 -5.47 2.44 -8.18
C ASP A 269 -4.60 2.62 -9.42
N ILE A 270 -3.51 1.85 -9.51
CA ILE A 270 -2.61 1.82 -10.66
C ILE A 270 -3.28 1.12 -11.84
N PHE A 271 -4.18 0.19 -11.56
CA PHE A 271 -4.91 -0.56 -12.57
C PHE A 271 -6.42 -0.61 -12.30
N PRO A 272 -7.13 0.51 -12.48
CA PRO A 272 -8.57 0.55 -12.23
C PRO A 272 -9.38 -0.39 -13.13
N ASP A 273 -8.82 -0.78 -14.27
CA ASP A 273 -9.43 -1.74 -15.22
C ASP A 273 -9.08 -3.21 -14.89
N ASN A 274 -8.15 -3.49 -13.97
CA ASN A 274 -7.68 -4.86 -13.68
C ASN A 274 -8.57 -5.66 -12.73
N LYS A 275 -9.79 -5.20 -12.42
CA LYS A 275 -10.78 -6.09 -11.79
C LYS A 275 -11.16 -7.28 -12.71
N GLU A 276 -10.72 -7.32 -13.98
CA GLU A 276 -10.93 -8.46 -14.90
C GLU A 276 -9.71 -8.88 -15.79
N GLU A 277 -8.53 -8.26 -15.68
CA GLU A 277 -7.44 -8.48 -16.66
C GLU A 277 -6.55 -9.72 -16.36
N PHE A 278 -7.07 -10.91 -16.63
CA PHE A 278 -6.28 -12.07 -17.08
C PHE A 278 -6.89 -12.78 -18.29
N GLN A 279 -7.87 -12.18 -18.97
CA GLN A 279 -8.51 -12.77 -20.15
C GLN A 279 -7.74 -12.58 -21.47
N TRP A 280 -6.84 -11.59 -21.57
CA TRP A 280 -6.18 -11.24 -22.84
C TRP A 280 -4.82 -11.90 -23.10
N LEU A 281 -4.25 -12.62 -22.13
CA LEU A 281 -3.04 -13.40 -22.39
C LEU A 281 -3.38 -14.60 -23.29
N PRO A 282 -2.64 -14.78 -24.41
CA PRO A 282 -2.73 -16.01 -25.19
C PRO A 282 -2.56 -17.22 -24.26
N PRO A 283 -3.24 -18.36 -24.52
CA PRO A 283 -3.27 -19.51 -23.62
C PRO A 283 -1.89 -19.98 -23.14
N GLU A 284 -0.86 -19.76 -23.96
CA GLU A 284 0.54 -20.09 -23.70
C GLU A 284 1.26 -19.21 -22.65
N TYR A 285 0.69 -18.08 -22.24
CA TYR A 285 1.23 -17.18 -21.21
C TYR A 285 0.44 -17.20 -19.90
N LYS A 286 -0.61 -18.03 -19.79
CA LYS A 286 -1.29 -18.25 -18.51
C LYS A 286 -0.42 -19.16 -17.64
N PRO A 287 -0.15 -18.81 -16.37
CA PRO A 287 0.54 -19.72 -15.46
C PRO A 287 -0.28 -21.02 -15.36
N PRO A 288 0.36 -22.20 -15.41
CA PRO A 288 -0.37 -23.46 -15.30
C PRO A 288 -1.09 -23.47 -13.95
N CYS A 289 -2.41 -23.66 -13.99
CA CYS A 289 -3.20 -23.97 -12.81
C CYS A 289 -2.64 -25.27 -12.22
N TYR A 290 -1.87 -25.18 -11.13
CA TYR A 290 -1.45 -26.34 -10.35
C TYR A 290 -2.64 -26.91 -9.59
N CYS A 291 -3.54 -27.58 -10.31
CA CYS A 291 -4.64 -28.39 -9.78
C CYS A 291 -4.92 -29.53 -10.77
N ASP A 292 -3.90 -30.33 -11.09
CA ASP A 292 -4.07 -31.66 -11.68
C ASP A 292 -2.90 -32.54 -11.21
N CYS A 293 -3.02 -33.10 -10.00
CA CYS A 293 -2.23 -34.24 -9.58
C CYS A 293 -3.14 -35.47 -9.70
N PRO A 294 -2.96 -36.35 -10.70
CA PRO A 294 -3.71 -37.59 -10.76
C PRO A 294 -3.24 -38.51 -9.64
N HIS A 295 -4.17 -38.91 -8.77
CA HIS A 295 -4.01 -40.07 -7.92
C HIS A 295 -3.76 -41.30 -8.78
N THR A 296 -2.55 -41.89 -8.67
CA THR A 296 -2.31 -43.28 -9.04
C THR A 296 -1.54 -44.00 -7.92
N ASN A 297 -2.29 -44.79 -7.17
CA ASN A 297 -1.97 -46.04 -6.47
C ASN A 297 -0.53 -46.31 -5.99
N THR A 298 -0.39 -46.39 -4.66
CA THR A 298 -0.02 -47.63 -3.95
C THR A 298 -0.81 -47.73 -2.66
#